data_AF-A0A6J5VZT3-F1
#
_entry.id   AF-A0A6J5VZT3-F1
#
_cell.length_a   1.000
_cell.length_b   1.000
_cell.length_c   1.000
_cell.angle_alpha   90.00
_cell.angle_beta   90.00
_cell.angle_gamma   90.00
#
_symmetry.space_group_name_H-M   'P 1'
#
loop_
_entity.id
_entity.type
_entity.pdbx_description
1 polymer ?
#
loop_
_entity_poly.entity_id
_entity_poly.type
_entity_poly.pdbx_seq_one_letter_code
_entity_poly.pdbx_strand_id
1 'polypeptide(L)'
;MPFELEDITNLLPFTVQLNIFQCGGFAIGQCISYKIVDGLLYFMFSKIWVAIARGDKANVNPLEFISSTLFPPKDFNIAYDGGVGITKDMVIKRFVFDAFQVENLQERYAHNIYLKKGPTRVETLCMESVCEGYKGLYQE
;
A
#
# COMPACT_ATOMS: atom_id res chain seq x y z
N MET A 1 7.80 7.43 14.36
CA MET A 1 8.33 7.88 13.05
C MET A 1 8.70 9.35 13.18
N PRO A 2 9.80 9.83 12.58
CA PRO A 2 10.18 11.24 12.68
C PRO A 2 9.38 12.17 11.75
N PHE A 3 8.31 11.66 11.14
CA PHE A 3 7.41 12.44 10.30
C PHE A 3 6.00 12.27 10.82
N GLU A 4 5.34 13.39 11.07
CA GLU A 4 3.92 13.40 11.39
C GLU A 4 3.13 13.07 10.13
N LEU A 5 2.27 12.06 10.21
CA LEU A 5 1.39 11.62 9.12
C LEU A 5 0.41 12.71 8.65
N GLU A 6 0.26 13.79 9.42
CA GLU A 6 -0.78 14.80 9.26
C GLU A 6 -0.33 16.13 8.69
N ASP A 7 0.97 16.32 8.44
CA ASP A 7 1.37 17.59 7.86
C ASP A 7 1.11 17.57 6.35
N ILE A 8 -0.10 17.98 5.97
CA ILE A 8 -0.53 18.26 4.60
C ILE A 8 0.30 19.39 3.96
N THR A 9 1.07 20.12 4.79
CA THR A 9 2.06 21.11 4.38
C THR A 9 3.48 20.56 4.29
N ASN A 10 3.68 19.23 4.46
CA ASN A 10 4.94 18.55 4.17
C ASN A 10 5.36 18.88 2.72
N LEU A 11 6.25 19.85 2.59
CA LEU A 11 6.79 20.36 1.34
C LEU A 11 7.65 19.32 0.60
N LEU A 12 8.07 18.27 1.30
CA LEU A 12 8.95 17.24 0.75
C LEU A 12 8.10 16.11 0.15
N PRO A 13 8.11 15.93 -1.19
CA PRO A 13 7.31 14.90 -1.85
C PRO A 13 7.83 13.48 -1.60
N PHE A 14 9.08 13.33 -1.15
CA PHE A 14 9.73 12.06 -0.87
C PHE A 14 10.83 12.22 0.19
N THR A 15 10.87 11.32 1.17
CA THR A 15 11.91 11.25 2.21
C THR A 15 12.37 9.82 2.42
N VAL A 16 13.64 9.67 2.81
CA VAL A 16 14.28 8.38 3.13
C VAL A 16 14.96 8.50 4.48
N GLN A 17 14.84 7.46 5.30
CA GLN A 17 15.50 7.37 6.60
C GLN A 17 16.24 6.04 6.71
N LEU A 18 17.53 6.10 7.03
CA LEU A 18 18.34 4.94 7.41
C LEU A 18 18.37 4.82 8.94
N ASN A 19 18.06 3.64 9.46
CA ASN A 19 18.18 3.30 10.86
C ASN A 19 19.16 2.13 11.01
N ILE A 20 20.25 2.34 11.75
CA ILE A 20 21.25 1.30 12.02
C ILE A 20 21.06 0.84 13.47
N PHE A 21 20.92 -0.47 13.65
CA PHE A 21 20.72 -1.09 14.96
C PHE A 21 22.04 -1.49 15.59
N GLN A 22 22.08 -1.56 16.92
CA GLN A 22 23.28 -1.97 17.67
C GLN A 22 23.78 -3.38 17.29
N CYS A 23 22.89 -4.25 16.82
CA CYS A 23 23.24 -5.59 16.33
C CYS A 23 23.94 -5.59 14.94
N GLY A 24 24.18 -4.42 14.35
CA GLY A 24 24.77 -4.28 13.01
C GLY A 24 23.78 -4.42 11.86
N GLY A 25 22.52 -4.77 12.13
CA GLY A 25 21.43 -4.71 11.14
C GLY A 25 21.01 -3.27 10.83
N PHE A 26 20.26 -3.06 9.75
CA PHE A 26 19.67 -1.77 9.42
C PHE A 26 18.27 -1.89 8.82
N ALA A 27 17.49 -0.80 8.91
CA ALA A 27 16.19 -0.64 8.27
C ALA A 27 16.14 0.68 7.49
N ILE A 28 15.49 0.67 6.34
CA ILE A 28 15.24 1.84 5.51
C ILE A 28 13.75 2.15 5.53
N GLY A 29 13.39 3.34 6.02
CA GLY A 29 12.05 3.90 5.89
C GLY A 29 11.97 4.80 4.67
N GLN A 30 10.87 4.73 3.93
CA GLN A 30 10.57 5.62 2.82
C GLN A 30 9.18 6.22 3.05
N CYS A 31 9.04 7.54 2.86
CA CYS A 31 7.76 8.22 2.86
C CYS A 31 7.63 9.00 1.56
N ILE A 32 6.57 8.75 0.79
CA ILE A 32 6.32 9.40 -0.49
C ILE A 32 4.89 9.93 -0.51
N SER A 33 4.70 11.12 -1.07
CA SER A 33 3.37 11.68 -1.23
C SER A 33 2.57 10.86 -2.24
N TYR A 34 1.39 10.39 -1.83
CA TYR A 34 0.42 9.75 -2.72
C TYR A 34 0.00 10.69 -3.89
N LYS A 35 0.21 12.01 -3.77
CA LYS A 35 -0.05 12.98 -4.84
C LYS A 35 0.78 12.74 -6.10
N ILE A 36 1.96 12.10 -5.99
CA ILE A 36 2.90 11.91 -7.10
C ILE A 36 3.06 10.46 -7.55
N VAL A 37 2.73 9.49 -6.70
CA VAL A 37 2.83 8.06 -7.01
C VAL A 37 1.67 7.29 -6.42
N ASP A 38 1.24 6.25 -7.12
CA ASP A 38 0.43 5.18 -6.54
C ASP A 38 1.33 4.11 -5.88
N GLY A 39 0.70 3.10 -5.28
CA GLY A 39 1.42 2.01 -4.62
C GLY A 39 2.32 1.21 -5.57
N LEU A 40 1.89 0.99 -6.82
CA LEU A 40 2.66 0.22 -7.80
C LEU A 40 3.94 0.97 -8.20
N LEU A 41 3.81 2.25 -8.53
CA LEU A 41 4.91 3.16 -8.82
C LEU A 41 5.91 3.23 -7.65
N TYR A 42 5.42 3.33 -6.41
CA TYR A 42 6.27 3.32 -5.22
C TYR A 42 7.11 2.03 -5.10
N PHE A 43 6.50 0.85 -5.31
CA PHE A 43 7.23 -0.42 -5.26
C PHE A 43 8.22 -0.57 -6.42
N MET A 44 7.83 -0.15 -7.63
CA MET A 44 8.73 -0.16 -8.78
C MET A 44 9.95 0.76 -8.56
N PHE A 45 9.72 1.96 -8.04
CA PHE A 45 10.79 2.88 -7.65
C PHE A 45 11.75 2.24 -6.65
N SER A 46 11.21 1.63 -5.58
CA SER A 46 12.03 0.94 -4.58
C SER A 46 12.87 -0.19 -5.21
N LYS A 47 12.28 -0.99 -6.10
CA LYS A 47 13.00 -2.07 -6.80
C LYS A 47 14.13 -1.54 -7.67
N ILE A 48 13.86 -0.49 -8.43
CA ILE A 48 14.84 0.17 -9.30
C ILE A 48 15.97 0.77 -8.48
N TRP A 49 15.64 1.50 -7.41
CA TRP A 49 16.61 2.12 -6.52
C TRP A 49 17.57 1.08 -5.92
N VAL A 50 17.02 -0.05 -5.43
CA VAL A 50 17.82 -1.15 -4.90
C VAL A 50 18.69 -1.80 -5.97
N ALA A 51 18.18 -2.00 -7.19
CA ALA A 51 18.97 -2.55 -8.29
C ALA A 51 20.16 -1.64 -8.64
N ILE A 52 19.93 -0.33 -8.76
CA ILE A 52 20.98 0.66 -9.01
C ILE A 52 22.00 0.66 -7.87
N ALA A 53 21.55 0.62 -6.61
CA ALA A 53 22.43 0.60 -5.44
C ALA A 53 23.34 -0.65 -5.39
N ARG A 54 22.90 -1.78 -5.99
CA ARG A 54 23.72 -2.99 -6.17
C ARG A 54 24.66 -2.94 -7.38
N GLY A 55 24.56 -1.92 -8.22
CA GLY A 55 25.37 -1.78 -9.43
C GLY A 55 24.74 -2.38 -10.69
N ASP A 56 23.47 -2.76 -10.65
CA ASP A 56 22.75 -3.31 -11.80
C ASP A 56 22.44 -2.18 -12.81
N LYS A 57 23.29 -1.98 -13.83
CA LYS A 57 23.15 -0.88 -14.82
C LYS A 57 22.45 -1.28 -16.13
N ALA A 58 22.35 -2.56 -16.45
CA ALA A 58 21.92 -3.03 -17.78
C ALA A 58 20.40 -3.30 -17.91
N ASN A 59 19.67 -3.48 -16.80
CA ASN A 59 18.29 -3.99 -16.81
C ASN A 59 17.28 -3.08 -16.08
N VAL A 60 17.59 -1.80 -15.93
CA VAL A 60 16.72 -0.86 -15.22
C VAL A 60 15.96 -0.03 -16.25
N ASN A 61 14.75 -0.48 -16.59
CA ASN A 61 13.84 0.36 -17.36
C ASN A 61 13.43 1.57 -16.51
N PRO A 62 13.53 2.80 -17.05
CA PRO A 62 13.12 3.99 -16.32
C PRO A 62 11.62 3.97 -16.05
N LEU A 63 11.22 4.58 -14.92
CA LEU A 63 9.82 4.83 -14.63
C LEU A 63 9.31 5.95 -15.54
N GLU A 64 8.13 5.74 -16.13
CA GLU A 64 7.48 6.72 -16.97
C GLU A 64 6.44 7.51 -16.18
N PHE A 65 6.58 8.84 -16.17
CA PHE A 65 5.64 9.77 -15.54
C PHE A 65 4.81 10.48 -16.61
N ILE A 66 4.05 9.69 -17.38
CA ILE A 66 3.28 10.16 -18.55
C ILE A 66 1.80 10.40 -18.26
N SER A 67 1.44 10.56 -16.98
CA SER A 67 0.03 10.67 -16.56
C SER A 67 -0.69 11.83 -17.24
N SER A 68 -0.07 12.99 -17.41
CA SER A 68 -0.70 14.14 -18.08
C SER A 68 -0.84 13.96 -19.59
N THR A 69 -0.02 13.09 -20.19
CA THR A 69 -0.13 12.72 -21.61
C THR A 69 -1.26 11.71 -21.82
N LEU A 70 -1.36 10.69 -20.95
CA LEU A 70 -2.40 9.67 -21.01
C LEU A 70 -3.77 10.20 -20.55
N PHE A 71 -3.76 11.09 -19.56
CA PHE A 71 -4.94 11.69 -18.95
C PHE A 71 -4.77 13.22 -18.91
N PRO A 72 -5.02 13.91 -20.04
CA PRO A 72 -4.91 15.36 -20.11
C PRO A 72 -5.72 16.04 -19.00
N PRO A 73 -5.15 17.04 -18.30
CA PRO A 73 -5.87 17.78 -17.29
C PRO A 73 -7.17 18.35 -17.85
N LYS A 74 -8.25 18.21 -17.09
CA LYS A 74 -9.52 18.88 -17.35
C LYS A 74 -9.76 19.89 -16.24
N ASP A 75 -10.40 21.00 -16.56
CA ASP A 75 -10.81 21.96 -15.56
C ASP A 75 -11.92 21.34 -14.70
N PHE A 76 -11.59 21.01 -13.46
CA PHE A 76 -12.55 20.51 -12.48
C PHE A 76 -12.86 21.63 -11.48
N ASN A 77 -13.99 22.32 -11.69
CA ASN A 77 -14.53 23.31 -10.75
C ASN A 77 -15.30 22.65 -9.60
N ILE A 78 -14.67 21.69 -8.92
CA ILE A 78 -15.25 21.04 -7.73
C ILE A 78 -14.25 21.26 -6.60
N ALA A 79 -14.68 21.93 -5.54
CA ALA A 79 -13.88 22.04 -4.32
C ALA A 79 -13.68 20.62 -3.77
N TYR A 80 -12.47 20.09 -3.94
CA TYR A 80 -12.07 18.81 -3.36
C TYR A 80 -11.60 19.06 -1.94
N ASP A 81 -12.42 18.67 -0.96
CA ASP A 81 -11.97 18.52 0.42
C ASP A 81 -11.25 17.17 0.55
N GLY A 82 -9.92 17.21 0.48
CA GLY A 82 -9.06 16.04 0.62
C GLY A 82 -8.76 15.65 2.06
N GLY A 83 -9.36 16.32 3.04
CA GLY A 83 -9.14 16.09 4.46
C GLY A 83 -9.91 14.88 4.98
N VAL A 84 -9.52 13.66 4.60
CA VAL A 84 -9.92 12.49 5.39
C VAL A 84 -9.02 12.48 6.62
N GLY A 85 -9.57 12.88 7.78
CA GLY A 85 -8.84 12.88 9.04
C GLY A 85 -8.30 11.49 9.35
N ILE A 86 -6.99 11.38 9.62
CA ILE A 86 -6.38 10.15 10.11
C ILE A 86 -6.75 10.04 11.59
N THR A 87 -7.36 8.94 12.00
CA THR A 87 -7.64 8.68 13.41
C THR A 87 -6.30 8.38 14.11
N LYS A 88 -5.90 9.23 15.06
CA LYS A 88 -4.58 9.14 15.72
C LYS A 88 -4.41 7.93 16.64
N ASP A 89 -5.51 7.39 17.15
CA ASP A 89 -5.50 6.31 18.13
C ASP A 89 -5.85 4.97 17.48
N MET A 90 -4.94 4.46 16.65
CA MET A 90 -5.11 3.17 15.98
C MET A 90 -4.08 2.14 16.46
N VAL A 91 -4.56 0.95 16.81
CA VAL A 91 -3.70 -0.22 17.06
C VAL A 91 -3.56 -1.01 15.77
N ILE A 92 -2.33 -1.10 15.26
CA ILE A 92 -2.01 -1.93 14.09
C ILE A 92 -1.70 -3.35 14.56
N LYS A 93 -2.43 -4.34 14.02
CA LYS A 93 -2.16 -5.77 14.22
C LYS A 93 -1.79 -6.43 12.88
N ARG A 94 -0.89 -7.41 12.93
CA ARG A 94 -0.50 -8.21 11.76
C ARG A 94 -1.11 -9.60 11.88
N PHE A 95 -1.96 -9.94 10.92
CA PHE A 95 -2.50 -11.28 10.73
C PHE A 95 -1.75 -11.97 9.60
N VAL A 96 -1.39 -13.24 9.77
CA VAL A 96 -0.62 -14.01 8.78
C VAL A 96 -1.39 -15.26 8.43
N PHE A 97 -1.75 -15.39 7.16
CA PHE A 97 -2.42 -16.54 6.60
C PHE A 97 -1.42 -17.32 5.75
N ASP A 98 -1.24 -18.60 6.06
CA ASP A 98 -0.45 -19.49 5.22
C ASP A 98 -1.23 -19.92 3.96
N ALA A 99 -0.56 -20.62 3.05
CA ALA A 99 -1.17 -21.06 1.79
C ALA A 99 -2.39 -21.96 2.01
N PHE A 100 -2.30 -22.89 2.97
CA PHE A 100 -3.36 -23.84 3.28
C PHE A 100 -4.61 -23.14 3.85
N GLN A 101 -4.42 -22.16 4.74
CA GLN A 101 -5.50 -21.35 5.27
C GLN A 101 -6.21 -20.57 4.16
N VAL A 102 -5.46 -19.98 3.22
CA VAL A 102 -6.04 -19.26 2.08
C VAL A 102 -6.83 -20.20 1.17
N GLU A 103 -6.33 -21.41 0.89
CA GLU A 103 -7.02 -22.42 0.09
C GLU A 103 -8.34 -22.87 0.75
N ASN A 104 -8.31 -23.14 2.06
CA ASN A 104 -9.50 -23.50 2.82
C ASN A 104 -10.54 -22.36 2.81
N LEU A 105 -10.09 -21.10 2.95
CA LEU A 105 -10.97 -19.94 2.81
C LEU A 105 -11.55 -19.86 1.39
N GLN A 106 -10.75 -20.10 0.35
CA GLN A 106 -11.23 -20.11 -1.03
C GLN A 106 -12.31 -21.17 -1.24
N GLU A 107 -12.14 -22.38 -0.71
CA GLU A 107 -13.14 -23.46 -0.77
C GLU A 107 -14.45 -23.08 -0.07
N ARG A 108 -14.37 -22.46 1.12
CA ARG A 108 -15.55 -21.96 1.86
C ARG A 108 -16.37 -20.97 1.02
N TYR A 109 -15.71 -20.11 0.25
CA TYR A 109 -16.38 -19.10 -0.60
C TYR A 109 -16.64 -19.58 -2.03
N ALA A 110 -16.13 -20.74 -2.44
CA ALA A 110 -16.26 -21.27 -3.80
C ALA A 110 -17.72 -21.59 -4.18
N HIS A 111 -18.57 -21.87 -3.18
CA HIS A 111 -19.99 -22.18 -3.37
C HIS A 111 -20.90 -20.94 -3.36
N ASN A 112 -20.33 -19.75 -3.43
CA ASN A 112 -21.12 -18.53 -3.44
C ASN A 112 -21.81 -18.33 -4.80
N ILE A 113 -23.14 -18.40 -4.81
CA ILE A 113 -24.03 -18.39 -5.98
C ILE A 113 -23.84 -17.18 -6.91
N TYR A 114 -23.22 -16.10 -6.42
CA TYR A 114 -22.97 -14.88 -7.19
C TYR A 114 -21.65 -14.89 -7.98
N LEU A 115 -20.76 -15.84 -7.71
CA LEU A 115 -19.45 -15.93 -8.35
C LEU A 115 -19.44 -17.04 -9.41
N LYS A 116 -19.37 -16.66 -10.70
CA LYS A 116 -19.25 -17.63 -11.82
C LYS A 116 -17.96 -18.45 -11.79
N LYS A 117 -16.93 -17.95 -11.09
CA LYS A 117 -15.62 -18.57 -10.86
C LYS A 117 -15.26 -18.33 -9.40
N GLY A 118 -14.63 -19.30 -8.74
CA GLY A 118 -14.19 -19.15 -7.34
C GLY A 118 -13.30 -17.92 -7.13
N PRO A 119 -13.29 -17.34 -5.91
CA PRO A 119 -12.57 -16.10 -5.62
C PRO A 119 -11.06 -16.27 -5.72
N THR A 120 -10.38 -15.20 -6.13
CA THR A 120 -8.93 -15.09 -6.05
C THR A 120 -8.47 -14.98 -4.59
N ARG A 121 -7.18 -15.24 -4.34
CA ARG A 121 -6.58 -15.11 -2.99
C ARG A 121 -6.80 -13.72 -2.38
N VAL A 122 -6.76 -12.66 -3.21
CA VAL A 122 -6.97 -11.27 -2.76
C VAL A 122 -8.43 -11.06 -2.36
N GLU A 123 -9.37 -11.50 -3.20
CA GLU A 123 -10.81 -11.41 -2.90
C GLU A 123 -11.16 -12.18 -1.63
N THR A 124 -10.64 -13.40 -1.48
CA THR A 124 -10.84 -14.24 -0.29
C THR A 124 -10.36 -13.57 0.99
N LEU A 125 -9.15 -13.04 1.00
CA LEU A 125 -8.60 -12.36 2.17
C LEU A 125 -9.36 -11.06 2.48
N CYS A 126 -9.79 -10.33 1.45
CA CYS A 126 -10.60 -9.13 1.64
C CYS A 126 -11.96 -9.47 2.28
N MET A 127 -12.62 -10.53 1.81
CA MET A 127 -13.90 -10.99 2.37
C MET A 127 -13.76 -11.42 3.83
N GLU A 128 -12.74 -12.20 4.18
CA GLU A 128 -12.53 -12.61 5.58
C GLU A 128 -12.15 -11.42 6.47
N SER A 129 -11.31 -10.49 5.99
CA SER A 129 -10.93 -9.28 6.73
C SER A 129 -12.13 -8.40 7.08
N VAL A 130 -13.08 -8.26 6.14
CA VAL A 130 -14.33 -7.53 6.36
C VAL A 130 -15.18 -8.27 7.41
N CYS A 131 -15.33 -9.60 7.30
CA CYS A 131 -16.06 -10.41 8.26
C CYS A 131 -15.46 -10.35 9.69
N GLU A 132 -14.14 -10.38 9.83
CA GLU A 132 -13.45 -10.22 11.12
C GLU A 132 -13.59 -8.81 11.67
N GLY A 133 -13.48 -7.78 10.81
CA GLY A 133 -13.73 -6.39 11.19
C GLY A 133 -15.13 -6.18 11.76
N TYR A 134 -16.16 -6.81 11.17
CA TYR A 134 -17.51 -6.78 11.72
C TYR A 134 -17.62 -7.50 13.07
N LYS A 135 -16.94 -8.64 13.27
CA LYS A 135 -16.97 -9.34 14.57
C LYS A 135 -16.33 -8.52 15.69
N GLY A 136 -15.28 -7.76 15.39
CA GLY A 136 -14.65 -6.83 16.33
C GLY A 136 -15.53 -5.65 16.74
N LEU A 137 -16.50 -5.26 15.90
CA LEU A 137 -17.45 -4.17 16.18
C LEU A 137 -18.65 -4.61 17.06
N TYR A 138 -18.83 -5.91 17.31
CA TYR A 138 -19.91 -6.46 18.14
C TYR A 138 -19.40 -7.14 19.43
N GLN A 139 -18.15 -6.86 19.84
CA GLN A 139 -17.55 -7.39 21.06
C GLN A 139 -17.13 -6.29 22.07
N GLU A 140 -17.79 -5.13 22.04
CA GLU A 140 -17.82 -4.20 23.18
C GLU A 140 -19.04 -4.43 24.08
#